data_AF-A0A382H3U5-F1
#
_entry.id   AF-A0A382H3U5-F1
#
_cell.length_a   1.000
_cell.length_b   1.000
_cell.length_c   1.000
_cell.angle_alpha   90.00
_cell.angle_beta   90.00
_cell.angle_gamma   90.00
#
_symmetry.space_group_name_H-M   'P 1'
#
loop_
_entity.id
_entity.type
_entity.pdbx_description
1 polymer ?
#
loop_
_entity_poly.entity_id
_entity_poly.type
_entity_poly.pdbx_seq_one_letter_code
_entity_poly.pdbx_strand_id
1 'polypeptide(L)'
;FSHNGKKIVWRAYYPESDKEVADYNNLITESMIRPMNLQIRIMNSDGTNKKQITFNDAANFAPYFFPNDERIVFCSNMADPKGRDFDLWAVNTDGTNLERITFFDGFDGFPMFSPNGKYFVFASNRNQKKNGDTNIFIAEWVN
;
A
#
# COMPACT_ATOMS: atom_id res chain seq x y z
N PHE A 1 -4.27 1.09 11.68
CA PHE A 1 -4.07 0.23 12.86
C PHE A 1 -4.64 -1.14 12.56
N SER A 2 -4.15 -2.21 13.19
CA SER A 2 -4.86 -3.49 13.25
C SER A 2 -6.19 -3.32 13.98
N HIS A 3 -7.14 -4.23 13.78
CA HIS A 3 -8.50 -4.10 14.33
C HIS A 3 -8.50 -4.11 15.86
N ASN A 4 -7.54 -4.81 16.49
CA ASN A 4 -7.32 -4.79 17.94
C ASN A 4 -6.46 -3.60 18.43
N GLY A 5 -6.04 -2.69 17.56
CA GLY A 5 -5.24 -1.51 17.89
C GLY A 5 -3.77 -1.78 18.26
N LYS A 6 -3.29 -3.03 18.25
CA LYS A 6 -1.95 -3.40 18.71
C LYS A 6 -0.84 -3.18 17.67
N LYS A 7 -1.19 -3.04 16.39
CA LYS A 7 -0.23 -2.84 15.30
C LYS A 7 -0.58 -1.63 14.44
N ILE A 8 0.45 -1.06 13.84
CA ILE A 8 0.34 -0.01 12.83
C ILE A 8 0.89 -0.59 11.53
N VAL A 9 0.22 -0.30 10.42
CA VAL A 9 0.72 -0.53 9.06
C VAL A 9 0.89 0.84 8.41
N TRP A 10 2.02 1.06 7.75
CA TRP A 10 2.32 2.32 7.05
C TRP A 10 3.20 2.05 5.84
N ARG A 11 3.44 3.12 5.07
CA ARG A 11 4.40 3.12 3.97
C ARG A 11 5.56 4.04 4.30
N ALA A 12 6.78 3.63 4.01
CA ALA A 12 7.95 4.47 4.15
C ALA A 12 9.11 3.95 3.30
N TYR A 13 10.01 4.87 2.97
CA TYR A 13 11.33 4.57 2.46
C TYR A 13 12.33 4.95 3.54
N TYR A 14 13.24 4.05 3.87
CA TYR A 14 14.36 4.33 4.75
C TYR A 14 15.64 4.01 3.96
N PRO A 15 16.51 4.99 3.68
CA PRO A 15 17.79 4.72 3.03
C PRO A 15 18.64 3.82 3.91
N GLU A 16 19.31 2.83 3.33
CA GLU A 16 20.11 1.85 4.08
C GLU A 16 21.60 2.00 3.77
N SER A 17 21.97 2.26 2.52
CA SER A 17 23.37 2.45 2.14
C SER A 17 23.87 3.87 2.41
N ASP A 18 25.17 4.02 2.67
CA ASP A 18 25.81 5.33 2.86
C ASP A 18 25.52 6.31 1.71
N LYS A 19 25.46 5.78 0.47
CA LYS A 19 25.12 6.55 -0.71
C LYS A 19 23.68 7.07 -0.67
N GLU A 20 22.72 6.21 -0.34
CA GLU A 20 21.31 6.59 -0.23
C GLU A 20 21.07 7.57 0.91
N VAL A 21 21.76 7.39 2.04
CA VAL A 21 21.69 8.31 3.19
C VAL A 21 22.26 9.67 2.81
N ALA A 22 23.41 9.72 2.15
CA ALA A 22 24.00 10.98 1.67
C ALA A 22 23.09 11.71 0.68
N ASP A 23 22.56 10.99 -0.31
CA ASP A 23 21.64 11.55 -1.32
C ASP A 23 20.34 12.04 -0.67
N TYR A 24 19.75 11.28 0.26
CA TYR A 24 18.58 11.69 1.03
C TYR A 24 18.85 12.98 1.82
N ASN A 25 19.97 13.06 2.54
CA ASN A 25 20.33 14.25 3.32
C ASN A 25 20.53 15.48 2.43
N ASN A 26 21.19 15.32 1.27
CA ASN A 26 21.38 16.43 0.32
C ASN A 26 20.04 16.98 -0.18
N LEU A 27 19.10 16.11 -0.54
CA LEU A 27 17.75 16.53 -0.96
C LEU A 27 17.05 17.34 0.13
N ILE A 28 17.12 16.89 1.40
CA ILE A 28 16.51 17.61 2.52
C ILE A 28 17.17 18.99 2.72
N THR A 29 18.50 19.09 2.61
CA THR A 29 19.21 20.39 2.68
C THR A 29 18.73 21.36 1.61
N GLU A 30 18.41 20.86 0.41
CA GLU A 30 17.88 21.66 -0.70
C GLU A 30 16.35 21.84 -0.64
N SER A 31 15.69 21.43 0.45
CA SER A 31 14.23 21.43 0.60
C SER A 31 13.51 20.64 -0.51
N MET A 32 14.15 19.59 -1.02
CA MET A 32 13.64 18.69 -2.03
C MET A 32 13.32 17.31 -1.46
N ILE A 33 12.40 16.62 -2.13
CA ILE A 33 12.06 15.22 -1.86
C ILE A 33 12.05 14.51 -3.20
N ARG A 34 12.72 13.36 -3.28
CA ARG A 34 12.63 12.48 -4.44
C ARG A 34 11.53 11.43 -4.20
N PRO A 35 10.69 11.12 -5.20
CA PRO A 35 9.84 9.93 -5.14
C PRO A 35 10.71 8.68 -4.97
N MET A 36 10.52 7.95 -3.87
CA MET A 36 11.27 6.72 -3.56
C MET A 36 10.34 5.50 -3.56
N ASN A 37 10.92 4.29 -3.59
CA ASN A 37 10.20 3.03 -3.48
C ASN A 37 9.63 2.90 -2.06
N LEU A 38 8.40 3.37 -1.87
CA LEU A 38 7.73 3.33 -0.58
C LEU A 38 7.26 1.91 -0.30
N GLN A 39 7.88 1.28 0.71
CA GLN A 39 7.58 -0.10 1.11
C GLN A 39 6.49 -0.12 2.17
N ILE A 40 5.70 -1.19 2.20
CA ILE A 40 4.75 -1.47 3.27
C ILE A 40 5.52 -2.00 4.48
N ARG A 41 5.19 -1.48 5.65
CA ARG A 41 5.84 -1.80 6.92
C ARG A 41 4.81 -1.98 8.03
N ILE A 42 5.17 -2.76 9.06
CA ILE A 42 4.39 -2.94 10.28
C ILE A 42 5.22 -2.73 11.54
N MET A 43 4.56 -2.37 12.64
CA MET A 43 5.15 -2.18 13.97
C MET A 43 4.07 -2.35 15.03
N ASN A 44 4.49 -2.56 16.27
CA ASN A 44 3.60 -2.47 17.42
C ASN A 44 3.10 -1.03 17.60
N SER A 45 1.93 -0.85 18.20
CA SER A 45 1.35 0.47 18.45
C SER A 45 2.18 1.37 19.37
N ASP A 46 3.09 0.78 20.15
CA ASP A 46 4.09 1.50 20.97
C ASP A 46 5.35 1.92 20.18
N GLY A 47 5.42 1.60 18.89
CA GLY A 47 6.54 1.92 18.00
C GLY A 47 7.67 0.88 17.97
N THR A 48 7.57 -0.21 18.73
CA THR A 48 8.55 -1.31 18.73
C THR A 48 8.30 -2.31 17.58
N ASN A 49 9.24 -3.24 17.36
CA ASN A 49 9.12 -4.30 16.34
C ASN A 49 8.82 -3.81 14.92
N LYS A 50 9.52 -2.76 14.47
CA LYS A 50 9.41 -2.27 13.09
C LYS A 50 9.92 -3.33 12.11
N LYS A 51 9.10 -3.69 11.13
CA LYS A 51 9.41 -4.68 10.09
C LYS A 51 8.96 -4.18 8.73
N GLN A 52 9.80 -4.37 7.72
CA GLN A 52 9.41 -4.20 6.32
C GLN A 52 8.73 -5.47 5.79
N ILE A 53 7.63 -5.30 5.07
CA ILE A 53 6.79 -6.38 4.54
C ILE A 53 7.01 -6.59 3.05
N THR A 54 7.10 -5.50 2.27
CA THR A 54 7.36 -5.57 0.84
C THR A 54 8.81 -5.24 0.50
N PHE A 55 9.32 -5.85 -0.57
CA PHE A 55 10.69 -5.67 -1.06
C PHE A 55 10.65 -5.61 -2.60
N ASN A 56 9.95 -4.61 -3.13
CA ASN A 56 9.73 -4.45 -4.57
C ASN A 56 10.18 -3.06 -5.06
N ASP A 57 10.32 -2.88 -6.37
CA ASP A 57 10.68 -1.59 -6.96
C ASP A 57 9.47 -0.72 -7.33
N ALA A 58 8.34 -0.98 -6.68
CA ALA A 58 7.09 -0.29 -6.92
C ALA A 58 6.81 0.75 -5.84
N ALA A 59 5.89 1.66 -6.16
CA ALA A 59 5.36 2.59 -5.20
C ALA A 59 4.13 1.95 -4.54
N ASN A 60 4.18 1.69 -3.23
CA ASN A 60 3.09 1.06 -2.50
C ASN A 60 2.35 2.08 -1.63
N PHE A 61 1.02 2.10 -1.69
CA PHE A 61 0.17 3.12 -1.06
C PHE A 61 -1.01 2.53 -0.28
N ALA A 62 -1.57 3.35 0.60
CA ALA A 62 -2.81 3.11 1.32
C ALA A 62 -2.96 1.69 1.91
N PRO A 63 -1.99 1.20 2.71
CA PRO A 63 -2.11 -0.12 3.29
C PRO A 63 -3.21 -0.19 4.36
N TYR A 64 -3.91 -1.32 4.40
CA TYR A 64 -4.96 -1.62 5.37
C TYR A 64 -4.91 -3.10 5.76
N PHE A 65 -5.23 -3.44 7.01
CA PHE A 65 -5.25 -4.83 7.45
C PHE A 65 -6.51 -5.55 6.95
N PHE A 66 -6.37 -6.83 6.60
CA PHE A 66 -7.53 -7.71 6.44
C PHE A 66 -8.29 -7.85 7.77
N PRO A 67 -9.56 -8.31 7.76
CA PRO A 67 -10.39 -8.39 8.96
C PRO A 67 -9.79 -9.23 10.10
N ASN A 68 -8.98 -10.24 9.78
CA ASN A 68 -8.29 -11.08 10.75
C ASN A 68 -6.87 -10.57 11.13
N ASP A 69 -6.45 -9.42 10.61
CA ASP A 69 -5.12 -8.82 10.78
C ASP A 69 -3.94 -9.68 10.31
N GLU A 70 -4.17 -10.79 9.58
CA GLU A 70 -3.11 -11.70 9.12
C GLU A 70 -2.49 -11.27 7.79
N ARG A 71 -3.27 -10.57 6.96
CA ARG A 71 -2.86 -10.00 5.68
C ARG A 71 -3.02 -8.48 5.66
N ILE A 72 -2.36 -7.86 4.69
CA ILE A 72 -2.42 -6.43 4.39
C ILE A 72 -2.85 -6.28 2.94
N VAL A 73 -3.87 -5.47 2.69
CA VAL A 73 -4.25 -4.99 1.36
C VAL A 73 -3.63 -3.61 1.13
N PHE A 74 -3.16 -3.31 -0.07
CA PHE A 74 -2.57 -2.03 -0.44
C PHE A 74 -2.70 -1.83 -1.96
N CYS A 75 -2.44 -0.62 -2.47
CA CYS A 75 -2.34 -0.40 -3.91
C CYS A 75 -0.90 -0.21 -4.37
N SER A 76 -0.59 -0.71 -5.56
CA SER A 76 0.77 -0.68 -6.10
C SER A 76 0.78 -0.71 -7.62
N ASN A 77 1.79 -0.08 -8.22
CA ASN A 77 2.07 -0.10 -9.65
C ASN A 77 3.01 -1.25 -10.07
N MET A 78 3.13 -2.31 -9.26
CA MET A 78 3.96 -3.48 -9.58
C MET A 78 3.66 -4.10 -10.96
N ALA A 79 2.40 -4.07 -11.39
CA ALA A 79 1.98 -4.59 -12.69
C ALA A 79 2.21 -3.63 -13.87
N ASP A 80 2.47 -2.35 -13.58
CA ASP A 80 2.68 -1.29 -14.58
C ASP A 80 3.83 -0.35 -14.14
N PRO A 81 5.08 -0.84 -14.17
CA PRO A 81 6.24 -0.08 -13.67
C PRO A 81 6.59 1.15 -14.52
N LYS A 82 5.99 1.30 -15.71
CA LYS A 82 6.28 2.40 -16.65
C LYS A 82 5.11 3.33 -16.90
N GLY A 83 3.89 2.92 -16.57
CA GLY A 83 2.71 3.74 -16.70
C GLY A 83 2.26 4.32 -15.36
N ARG A 84 0.95 4.45 -15.21
CA ARG A 84 0.31 5.14 -14.08
C ARG A 84 -0.74 4.27 -13.41
N ASP A 85 -0.80 3.01 -13.77
CA ASP A 85 -1.83 2.11 -13.28
C ASP A 85 -1.46 1.60 -11.89
N PHE A 86 -2.50 1.45 -11.08
CA PHE A 86 -2.38 0.91 -9.74
C PHE A 86 -3.43 -0.16 -9.59
N ASP A 87 -3.00 -1.33 -9.14
CA ASP A 87 -3.91 -2.39 -8.75
C ASP A 87 -3.91 -2.55 -7.24
N LEU A 88 -4.92 -3.26 -6.73
CA LEU A 88 -4.95 -3.71 -5.36
C LEU A 88 -4.16 -5.02 -5.24
N TRP A 89 -3.35 -5.10 -4.19
CA TRP A 89 -2.52 -6.24 -3.86
C TRP A 89 -2.74 -6.64 -2.41
N ALA A 90 -2.52 -7.92 -2.11
CA ALA A 90 -2.55 -8.45 -0.76
C ALA A 90 -1.25 -9.20 -0.43
N VAL A 91 -0.79 -9.11 0.81
CA VAL A 91 0.40 -9.80 1.30
C VAL A 91 0.20 -10.23 2.76
N ASN A 92 0.77 -11.35 3.17
CA ASN A 92 0.76 -11.74 4.58
C ASN A 92 1.59 -10.76 5.43
N THR A 93 1.25 -10.64 6.71
CA THR A 93 2.01 -9.81 7.67
C THR A 93 3.43 -10.32 7.94
N ASP A 94 3.78 -11.52 7.49
CA ASP A 94 5.15 -12.02 7.50
C ASP A 94 5.95 -11.67 6.22
N GLY A 95 5.30 -11.14 5.17
CA GLY A 95 5.88 -10.81 3.87
C GLY A 95 5.65 -11.86 2.77
N THR A 96 5.00 -12.98 3.09
CA THR A 96 4.74 -14.08 2.13
C THR A 96 3.39 -13.91 1.42
N ASN A 97 3.10 -14.78 0.45
CA ASN A 97 1.83 -14.84 -0.30
C ASN A 97 1.39 -13.48 -0.89
N LEU A 98 2.32 -12.82 -1.59
CA LEU A 98 2.01 -11.63 -2.38
C LEU A 98 1.08 -12.01 -3.53
N GLU A 99 -0.01 -11.29 -3.68
CA GLU A 99 -1.10 -11.60 -4.60
C GLU A 99 -1.69 -10.31 -5.19
N ARG A 100 -1.96 -10.31 -6.49
CA ARG A 100 -2.71 -9.23 -7.17
C ARG A 100 -4.21 -9.53 -7.09
N ILE A 101 -4.99 -8.56 -6.62
CA ILE A 101 -6.43 -8.69 -6.35
C ILE A 101 -7.27 -8.11 -7.50
N THR A 102 -6.84 -7.00 -8.09
CA THR A 102 -7.53 -6.38 -9.23
C THR A 102 -6.66 -6.33 -10.48
N PHE A 103 -7.29 -6.28 -11.66
CA PHE A 103 -6.62 -6.39 -12.96
C PHE A 103 -7.16 -5.37 -13.97
N PHE A 104 -7.49 -4.17 -13.51
CA PHE A 104 -8.06 -3.15 -14.40
C PHE A 104 -6.97 -2.26 -14.97
N ASP A 105 -7.12 -1.94 -16.26
CA ASP A 105 -6.29 -0.98 -16.99
C ASP A 105 -6.68 0.45 -16.55
N GLY A 106 -6.09 0.87 -15.44
CA GLY A 106 -6.34 2.16 -14.78
C GLY A 106 -5.99 2.16 -13.29
N PHE A 107 -6.53 3.13 -12.56
CA PHE A 107 -6.30 3.24 -11.11
C PHE A 107 -7.33 2.45 -10.30
N ASP A 108 -6.83 1.62 -9.38
CA ASP A 108 -7.51 1.08 -8.21
C ASP A 108 -6.71 1.41 -6.95
N GLY A 109 -7.36 1.94 -5.93
CA GLY A 109 -6.67 2.36 -4.72
C GLY A 109 -7.54 2.56 -3.50
N PHE A 110 -6.89 2.96 -2.41
CA PHE A 110 -7.51 3.25 -1.12
C PHE A 110 -8.42 2.12 -0.59
N PRO A 111 -7.93 0.87 -0.54
CA PRO A 111 -8.72 -0.28 -0.13
C PRO A 111 -9.00 -0.26 1.38
N MET A 112 -10.23 -0.62 1.78
CA MET A 112 -10.56 -0.89 3.19
C MET A 112 -11.59 -2.02 3.32
N PHE A 113 -11.50 -2.75 4.41
CA PHE A 113 -12.53 -3.71 4.81
C PHE A 113 -13.51 -3.07 5.80
N SER A 114 -14.77 -3.48 5.72
CA SER A 114 -15.74 -3.28 6.79
C SER A 114 -15.33 -4.07 8.06
N PRO A 115 -15.73 -3.64 9.27
CA PRO A 115 -15.28 -4.27 10.52
C PRO A 115 -15.61 -5.77 10.65
N ASN A 116 -16.70 -6.22 10.01
CA ASN A 116 -17.09 -7.64 10.00
C ASN A 116 -16.51 -8.42 8.82
N GLY A 117 -15.70 -7.77 7.97
CA GLY A 117 -15.10 -8.36 6.78
C GLY A 117 -16.05 -8.65 5.63
N LYS A 118 -17.35 -8.38 5.76
CA LYS A 118 -18.34 -8.72 4.72
C LYS A 118 -18.15 -7.87 3.47
N TYR A 119 -17.88 -6.59 3.65
CA TYR A 119 -17.73 -5.65 2.55
C TYR A 119 -16.29 -5.17 2.41
N PHE A 120 -15.90 -4.96 1.16
CA PHE A 120 -14.65 -4.36 0.73
C PHE A 120 -14.94 -3.11 -0.09
N VAL A 121 -14.31 -2.00 0.27
CA VAL A 121 -14.45 -0.72 -0.44
C VAL A 121 -13.12 -0.33 -1.05
N PHE A 122 -13.16 0.26 -2.24
CA PHE A 122 -11.99 0.79 -2.91
C PHE A 122 -12.40 1.90 -3.89
N ALA A 123 -11.45 2.76 -4.21
CA ALA A 123 -11.61 3.79 -5.23
C ALA A 123 -11.10 3.27 -6.58
N SER A 124 -11.77 3.62 -7.67
CA SER A 124 -11.36 3.18 -9.00
C SER A 124 -11.78 4.16 -10.11
N ASN A 125 -10.99 4.22 -11.18
CA ASN A 125 -11.37 4.91 -12.42
C ASN A 125 -12.31 4.06 -13.32
N ARG A 126 -12.73 2.86 -12.89
CA ARG A 126 -13.76 2.10 -13.60
C ARG A 126 -15.03 2.93 -13.74
N ASN A 127 -15.65 2.85 -14.92
CA ASN A 127 -16.89 3.58 -15.27
C ASN A 127 -16.79 5.11 -15.06
N GLN A 128 -15.59 5.68 -15.20
CA GLN A 128 -15.36 7.11 -15.11
C GLN A 128 -16.12 7.89 -16.19
N LYS A 129 -16.71 9.04 -15.83
CA LYS A 129 -17.41 9.91 -16.78
C LYS A 129 -16.44 10.72 -17.64
N LYS A 130 -15.31 11.14 -17.06
CA LYS A 130 -14.17 11.76 -17.71
C LYS A 130 -12.89 11.02 -17.29
N ASN A 131 -11.87 11.08 -18.13
CA ASN A 131 -10.57 10.48 -17.80
C ASN A 131 -9.99 11.10 -16.51
N GLY A 132 -9.66 10.25 -15.54
CA GLY A 132 -9.19 10.61 -14.20
C GLY A 132 -10.28 10.68 -13.15
N ASP A 133 -11.58 10.65 -13.51
CA ASP A 133 -12.66 10.68 -12.50
C ASP A 133 -12.63 9.40 -11.67
N THR A 134 -12.59 9.55 -10.35
CA THR A 134 -12.52 8.43 -9.42
C THR A 134 -13.88 8.16 -8.78
N ASN A 135 -14.35 6.92 -8.87
CA ASN A 135 -15.57 6.44 -8.23
C ASN A 135 -15.23 5.59 -6.99
N ILE A 136 -16.18 5.44 -6.08
CA ILE A 136 -16.09 4.50 -4.95
C ILE A 136 -16.91 3.26 -5.28
N PHE A 137 -16.29 2.10 -5.13
CA PHE A 137 -16.91 0.80 -5.28
C PHE A 137 -17.02 0.11 -3.92
N ILE A 138 -18.10 -0.64 -3.76
CA ILE A 138 -18.30 -1.56 -2.65
C ILE A 138 -18.61 -2.94 -3.23
N ALA A 139 -17.96 -3.96 -2.70
CA ALA A 139 -18.19 -5.35 -3.07
C ALA A 139 -18.38 -6.19 -1.80
N GLU A 140 -19.13 -7.29 -1.91
CA GLU A 140 -19.09 -8.34 -0.89
C GLU A 140 -17.81 -9.16 -1.08
N TRP A 141 -17.07 -9.35 0.01
CA TRP A 141 -15.85 -10.15 0.01
C TRP A 141 -16.18 -11.61 0.31
N VAL A 142 -15.74 -12.51 -0.57
CA VAL A 142 -15.93 -13.96 -0.44
C VAL A 142 -14.55 -14.59 -0.31
N ASN A 143 -14.32 -15.29 0.80
CA ASN A 143 -13.10 -16.08 1.05
C ASN A 143 -13.17 -17.44 0.38
#